data_AF-A0A973H8A5-F1
#
_entry.id   AF-A0A973H8A5-F1
#
_cell.length_a   1.000
_cell.length_b   1.000
_cell.length_c   1.000
_cell.angle_alpha   90.00
_cell.angle_beta   90.00
_cell.angle_gamma   90.00
#
_symmetry.space_group_name_H-M   'P 1'
#
loop_
_entity.id
_entity.type
_entity.pdbx_description
1 polymer ?
#
loop_
_entity_poly.entity_id
_entity_poly.type
_entity_poly.pdbx_seq_one_letter_code
_entity_poly.pdbx_strand_id
1 'polypeptide(L)'
;MTPRPLIAALAIALAAIASGCATFTDSNNVARVGDETLSNDELREIVSAITGTPIGETTDGVNGINFVGNADNARTAIEFWVTGQIARAELDALASEVPAETRDETQVRLASVTANFAELSTAARDLIIDLEAAIVVFGGQPGAADAFVVAAEGSDVYVDPRFGAYEVTGQVVPLT
;
A
#
# COMPACT_ATOMS: atom_id res chain seq x y z
N MET A 1 -6.03 -34.25 49.61
CA MET A 1 -6.11 -35.00 48.34
C MET A 1 -6.55 -34.01 47.26
N THR A 2 -5.62 -33.68 46.36
CA THR A 2 -5.71 -32.65 45.33
C THR A 2 -6.44 -33.15 44.08
N PRO A 3 -7.39 -32.39 43.50
CA PRO A 3 -7.84 -32.65 42.15
C PRO A 3 -6.78 -32.17 41.14
N ARG A 4 -6.44 -33.04 40.19
CA ARG A 4 -5.53 -32.75 39.06
C ARG A 4 -6.23 -31.81 38.06
N PRO A 5 -5.59 -30.73 37.59
CA PRO A 5 -6.08 -30.02 36.41
C PRO A 5 -5.75 -30.84 35.15
N LEU A 6 -6.80 -31.24 34.43
CA LEU A 6 -6.71 -31.75 33.07
C LEU A 6 -6.33 -30.56 32.17
N ILE A 7 -5.09 -30.59 31.70
CA ILE A 7 -4.57 -29.71 30.63
C ILE A 7 -5.31 -30.11 29.36
N ALA A 8 -6.31 -29.31 28.96
CA ALA A 8 -6.91 -29.41 27.64
C ALA A 8 -5.95 -28.77 26.64
N ALA A 9 -5.27 -29.62 25.88
CA ALA A 9 -4.48 -29.21 24.72
C ALA A 9 -5.41 -28.58 23.69
N LEU A 10 -5.35 -27.25 23.56
CA LEU A 10 -5.98 -26.56 22.44
C LEU A 10 -5.14 -26.87 21.20
N ALA A 11 -5.71 -27.66 20.31
CA ALA A 11 -5.12 -27.99 19.02
C ALA A 11 -4.87 -26.69 18.25
N ILE A 12 -3.60 -26.43 17.93
CA ILE A 12 -3.20 -25.44 16.95
C ILE A 12 -3.82 -25.88 15.62
N ALA A 13 -4.93 -25.25 15.25
CA ALA A 13 -5.42 -25.35 13.89
C ALA A 13 -4.32 -24.74 13.01
N LEU A 14 -3.65 -25.59 12.22
CA LEU A 14 -2.89 -25.15 11.07
C LEU A 14 -3.84 -24.28 10.24
N ALA A 15 -3.68 -22.96 10.30
CA ALA A 15 -4.09 -22.13 9.18
C ALA A 15 -3.33 -22.70 7.99
N ALA A 16 -4.07 -23.26 7.03
CA ALA A 16 -3.51 -23.70 5.78
C ALA A 16 -2.65 -22.54 5.27
N ILE A 17 -1.36 -22.80 5.09
CA ILE A 17 -0.56 -21.98 4.19
C ILE A 17 -1.23 -22.19 2.85
N ALA A 18 -2.20 -21.33 2.55
CA ALA A 18 -2.55 -21.03 1.19
C ALA A 18 -1.28 -20.38 0.63
N SER A 19 -0.32 -21.22 0.25
CA SER A 19 0.48 -20.97 -0.93
C SER A 19 -0.52 -20.95 -2.08
N GLY A 20 -1.32 -19.89 -2.11
CA GLY A 20 -2.16 -19.55 -3.23
C GLY A 20 -1.17 -19.43 -4.36
N CYS A 21 -1.21 -20.39 -5.26
CA CYS A 21 -0.95 -20.13 -6.67
C CYS A 21 -1.97 -19.07 -7.09
N ALA A 22 -1.79 -17.83 -6.64
CA ALA A 22 -2.41 -16.66 -7.24
C ALA A 22 -1.67 -16.50 -8.56
N THR A 23 -2.08 -17.29 -9.55
CA THR A 23 -1.85 -16.92 -10.94
C THR A 23 -2.62 -15.63 -11.10
N PHE A 24 -1.91 -14.48 -11.02
CA PHE A 24 -2.51 -13.17 -11.25
C PHE A 24 -3.00 -13.17 -12.70
N THR A 25 -4.28 -13.46 -12.86
CA THR A 25 -4.93 -13.46 -14.18
C THR A 25 -5.17 -12.02 -14.64
N ASP A 26 -5.02 -11.05 -13.73
CA ASP A 26 -5.24 -9.64 -13.97
C ASP A 26 -3.91 -8.93 -14.29
N SER A 27 -3.58 -8.85 -15.57
CA SER A 27 -2.40 -8.13 -16.10
C SER A 27 -2.40 -6.62 -15.80
N ASN A 28 -3.46 -6.13 -15.15
CA ASN A 28 -3.68 -4.73 -14.84
C ASN A 28 -3.25 -4.29 -13.44
N ASN A 29 -2.85 -5.22 -12.55
CA ASN A 29 -2.39 -4.87 -11.20
C ASN A 29 -0.87 -4.68 -11.15
N VAL A 30 -0.42 -3.68 -10.39
CA VAL A 30 1.01 -3.32 -10.23
C VAL A 30 1.55 -3.63 -8.84
N ALA A 31 0.68 -3.65 -7.81
CA ALA A 31 1.04 -4.01 -6.45
C ALA A 31 -0.17 -4.59 -5.69
N ARG A 32 0.09 -5.33 -4.61
CA ARG A 32 -0.90 -5.85 -3.67
C ARG A 32 -0.35 -5.83 -2.25
N VAL A 33 -1.18 -5.44 -1.28
CA VAL A 33 -0.92 -5.55 0.16
C VAL A 33 -2.13 -6.22 0.80
N GLY A 34 -1.99 -7.47 1.22
CA GLY A 34 -3.13 -8.27 1.68
C GLY A 34 -4.19 -8.43 0.58
N ASP A 35 -5.41 -7.95 0.82
CA ASP A 35 -6.51 -8.00 -0.16
C ASP A 35 -6.61 -6.74 -1.04
N GLU A 36 -5.84 -5.70 -0.73
CA GLU A 36 -5.85 -4.44 -1.45
C GLU A 36 -4.93 -4.49 -2.67
N THR A 37 -5.38 -4.00 -3.82
CA THR A 37 -4.62 -3.99 -5.07
C THR A 37 -4.42 -2.57 -5.58
N LEU A 38 -3.22 -2.27 -6.08
CA LEU A 38 -2.96 -1.08 -6.88
C LEU A 38 -3.03 -1.46 -8.35
N SER A 39 -3.92 -0.82 -9.09
CA SER A 39 -4.04 -0.98 -10.53
C SER A 39 -3.08 -0.07 -11.30
N ASN A 40 -2.88 -0.40 -12.58
CA ASN A 40 -2.17 0.43 -13.54
C ASN A 40 -2.77 1.85 -13.66
N ASP A 41 -4.10 1.97 -13.64
CA ASP A 41 -4.79 3.25 -13.81
C ASP A 41 -4.57 4.13 -12.57
N GLU A 42 -4.74 3.57 -11.38
CA GLU A 42 -4.46 4.27 -10.11
C GLU A 42 -2.99 4.69 -10.02
N LEU A 43 -2.05 3.81 -10.40
CA LEU A 43 -0.64 4.16 -10.43
C LEU A 43 -0.38 5.35 -11.36
N ARG A 44 -0.98 5.40 -12.56
CA ARG A 44 -0.81 6.55 -13.46
C ARG A 44 -1.32 7.84 -12.84
N GLU A 45 -2.46 7.80 -12.16
CA GLU A 45 -3.01 8.99 -11.51
C GLU A 45 -2.11 9.48 -10.36
N ILE A 46 -1.60 8.57 -9.52
CA ILE A 46 -0.66 8.91 -8.44
C ILE A 46 0.65 9.48 -9.01
N VAL A 47 1.22 8.87 -10.04
CA VAL A 47 2.46 9.37 -10.64
C VAL A 47 2.23 10.71 -11.34
N SER A 48 1.08 10.92 -11.99
CA SER A 48 0.72 12.21 -12.56
C SER A 48 0.60 13.29 -11.48
N ALA A 49 0.10 12.93 -10.30
CA ALA A 49 0.07 13.81 -9.13
C ALA A 49 1.46 14.24 -8.67
N ILE A 50 2.37 13.26 -8.49
CA ILE A 50 3.72 13.51 -8.00
C ILE A 50 4.52 14.36 -9.00
N THR A 51 4.40 14.07 -10.29
CA THR A 51 5.21 14.69 -11.35
C THR A 51 4.62 15.97 -11.92
N GLY A 52 3.33 16.22 -11.65
CA GLY A 52 2.58 17.28 -12.31
C GLY A 52 2.43 17.09 -13.82
N THR A 53 2.73 15.90 -14.36
CA THR A 53 2.65 15.63 -15.79
C THR A 53 1.71 14.46 -16.03
N PRO A 54 0.62 14.63 -16.80
CA PRO A 54 -0.27 13.52 -17.15
C PRO A 54 0.50 12.40 -17.85
N ILE A 55 0.41 11.18 -17.34
CA ILE A 55 0.97 9.99 -17.98
C ILE A 55 -0.09 9.40 -18.92
N GLY A 56 0.11 9.59 -20.22
CA GLY A 56 -0.76 9.03 -21.25
C GLY A 56 -0.58 7.51 -21.43
N GLU A 57 -1.62 6.87 -21.98
CA GLU A 57 -1.51 5.50 -22.50
C GLU A 57 -0.59 5.48 -23.72
N THR A 58 0.38 4.56 -23.76
CA THR A 58 1.19 4.37 -24.98
C THR A 58 0.60 3.28 -25.85
N THR A 59 0.49 3.57 -27.16
CA THR A 59 -0.08 2.68 -28.19
C THR A 59 0.71 1.41 -28.51
N ASP A 60 1.92 1.24 -27.98
CA ASP A 60 2.75 0.05 -28.24
C ASP A 60 2.55 -0.99 -27.11
N GLY A 61 1.62 -1.92 -27.33
CA GLY A 61 1.27 -3.05 -26.45
C GLY A 61 2.48 -3.90 -26.07
N VAL A 62 2.55 -4.52 -24.89
CA VAL A 62 1.57 -5.33 -24.17
C VAL A 62 1.62 -4.85 -22.70
N ASN A 63 0.49 -4.56 -22.06
CA ASN A 63 0.39 -4.00 -20.69
C ASN A 63 0.72 -2.50 -20.51
N GLY A 64 0.84 -1.74 -21.60
CA GLY A 64 0.28 -0.38 -21.75
C GLY A 64 0.78 0.82 -20.93
N ILE A 65 1.81 0.71 -20.07
CA ILE A 65 2.42 1.91 -19.45
C ILE A 65 3.90 2.00 -19.73
N ASN A 66 4.27 3.07 -20.45
CA ASN A 66 5.65 3.46 -20.60
C ASN A 66 6.01 4.55 -19.58
N PHE A 67 6.54 4.14 -18.42
CA PHE A 67 7.18 5.07 -17.48
C PHE A 67 8.63 5.37 -17.86
N VAL A 68 9.08 5.21 -19.12
CA VAL A 68 10.42 5.62 -19.53
C VAL A 68 10.56 7.13 -19.30
N GLY A 69 11.43 7.51 -18.35
CA GLY A 69 11.59 8.88 -17.84
C GLY A 69 10.86 9.17 -16.52
N ASN A 70 9.98 8.27 -16.06
CA ASN A 70 9.19 8.36 -14.82
C ASN A 70 9.28 7.10 -13.94
N ALA A 71 10.19 6.16 -14.24
CA ALA A 71 10.29 4.89 -13.52
C ALA A 71 10.56 5.08 -12.02
N ASP A 72 11.37 6.08 -11.65
CA ASP A 72 11.61 6.40 -10.24
C ASP A 72 10.36 7.01 -9.58
N ASN A 73 9.56 7.79 -10.31
CA ASN A 73 8.30 8.32 -9.80
C ASN A 73 7.25 7.22 -9.61
N ALA A 74 7.20 6.24 -10.52
CA ALA A 74 6.37 5.05 -10.38
C ALA A 74 6.79 4.21 -9.17
N ARG A 75 8.10 4.01 -8.97
CA ARG A 75 8.61 3.31 -7.79
C ARG A 75 8.21 4.02 -6.51
N THR A 76 8.45 5.33 -6.42
CA THR A 76 8.05 6.16 -5.28
C THR A 76 6.54 6.11 -5.02
N ALA A 77 5.71 6.13 -6.07
CA ALA A 77 4.26 6.00 -5.94
C ALA A 77 3.84 4.65 -5.37
N ILE A 78 4.46 3.55 -5.83
CA ILE A 78 4.22 2.20 -5.29
C ILE A 78 4.68 2.11 -3.84
N GLU A 79 5.86 2.63 -3.49
CA GLU A 79 6.37 2.63 -2.10
C GLU A 79 5.44 3.42 -1.17
N PHE A 80 4.99 4.60 -1.61
CA PHE A 80 4.02 5.41 -0.88
C PHE A 80 2.70 4.64 -0.66
N TRP A 81 2.17 4.03 -1.72
CA TRP A 81 0.95 3.24 -1.64
C TRP A 81 1.09 2.05 -0.69
N VAL A 82 2.15 1.25 -0.82
CA VAL A 82 2.43 0.11 0.08
C VAL A 82 2.53 0.56 1.53
N THR A 83 3.28 1.64 1.79
CA THR A 83 3.44 2.20 3.14
C THR A 83 2.11 2.65 3.72
N GLY A 84 1.28 3.34 2.93
CA GLY A 84 -0.03 3.78 3.36
C GLY A 84 -0.99 2.63 3.65
N GLN A 85 -0.96 1.56 2.86
CA GLN A 85 -1.79 0.38 3.10
C GLN A 85 -1.37 -0.38 4.37
N ILE A 86 -0.07 -0.51 4.63
CA ILE A 86 0.44 -1.08 5.89
C ILE A 86 0.01 -0.20 7.08
N ALA A 87 0.16 1.12 6.97
CA ALA A 87 -0.27 2.04 8.03
C ALA A 87 -1.78 1.94 8.31
N ARG A 88 -2.62 1.82 7.27
CA ARG A 88 -4.07 1.64 7.42
C ARG A 88 -4.41 0.31 8.10
N ALA A 89 -3.81 -0.79 7.65
CA ALA A 89 -4.03 -2.10 8.26
C ALA A 89 -3.66 -2.12 9.75
N GLU A 90 -2.59 -1.42 10.13
CA GLU A 90 -2.20 -1.29 11.54
C GLU A 90 -3.14 -0.39 12.34
N LEU A 91 -3.60 0.73 11.78
CA LEU A 91 -4.63 1.56 12.43
C LEU A 91 -5.91 0.75 12.68
N ASP A 92 -6.34 -0.04 11.70
CA ASP A 92 -7.50 -0.93 11.84
C ASP A 92 -7.27 -1.98 12.93
N ALA A 93 -6.09 -2.59 12.98
CA ALA A 93 -5.71 -3.56 14.03
C ALA A 93 -5.70 -2.94 15.43
N LEU A 94 -5.35 -1.66 15.54
CA LEU A 94 -5.38 -0.88 16.77
C LEU A 94 -6.77 -0.32 17.12
N ALA A 95 -7.78 -0.55 16.25
CA ALA A 95 -9.10 0.10 16.32
C ALA A 95 -8.98 1.64 16.41
N SER A 96 -8.00 2.19 15.69
CA SER A 96 -7.73 3.61 15.57
C SER A 96 -8.25 4.11 14.23
N GLU A 97 -8.93 5.24 14.24
CA GLU A 97 -9.45 5.86 13.02
C GLU A 97 -8.60 7.07 12.63
N VAL A 98 -8.54 7.36 11.34
CA VAL A 98 -7.98 8.63 10.85
C VAL A 98 -8.98 9.75 11.14
N PRO A 99 -8.65 10.75 12.00
CA PRO A 99 -9.56 11.85 12.28
C PRO A 99 -9.86 12.68 11.03
N ALA A 100 -11.10 13.16 10.91
CA ALA A 100 -11.49 14.04 9.81
C ALA A 100 -10.63 15.30 9.73
N GLU A 101 -10.25 15.87 10.88
CA GLU A 101 -9.34 17.02 10.96
C GLU A 101 -7.97 16.70 10.32
N THR A 102 -7.43 15.51 10.54
CA THR A 102 -6.16 15.10 9.92
C THR A 102 -6.29 14.92 8.41
N ARG A 103 -7.43 14.43 7.91
CA ARG A 103 -7.71 14.38 6.46
C ARG A 103 -7.76 15.79 5.87
N ASP A 104 -8.46 16.72 6.52
CA ASP A 104 -8.59 18.11 6.06
C ASP A 104 -7.24 18.83 6.03
N GLU A 105 -6.44 18.68 7.09
CA GLU A 105 -5.07 19.22 7.15
C GLU A 105 -4.17 18.63 6.06
N THR A 106 -4.26 17.32 5.83
CA THR A 106 -3.54 16.62 4.76
C THR A 106 -3.92 17.16 3.39
N GLN A 107 -5.21 17.35 3.14
CA GLN A 107 -5.70 17.96 1.89
C GLN A 107 -5.12 19.36 1.68
N VAL A 108 -5.14 20.21 2.72
CA VAL A 108 -4.60 21.58 2.65
C VAL A 108 -3.09 21.54 2.38
N ARG A 109 -2.35 20.66 3.06
CA ARG A 109 -0.91 20.50 2.84
C ARG A 109 -0.62 20.07 1.41
N LEU A 110 -1.25 19.00 0.91
CA LEU A 110 -1.06 18.47 -0.44
C LEU A 110 -1.36 19.52 -1.51
N ALA A 111 -2.46 20.25 -1.36
CA ALA A 111 -2.79 21.37 -2.25
C ALA A 111 -1.74 22.49 -2.25
N SER A 112 -0.94 22.63 -1.18
CA SER A 112 0.12 23.64 -1.09
C SER A 112 1.48 23.20 -1.63
N VAL A 113 1.77 21.90 -1.62
CA VAL A 113 3.10 21.36 -2.01
C VAL A 113 3.10 20.66 -3.37
N THR A 114 1.93 20.27 -3.88
CA THR A 114 1.79 19.55 -5.14
C THR A 114 1.10 20.44 -6.16
N ALA A 115 1.87 20.94 -7.13
CA ALA A 115 1.45 21.98 -8.07
C ALA A 115 0.12 21.69 -8.79
N ASN A 116 -0.16 20.42 -9.08
CA ASN A 116 -1.34 19.99 -9.84
C ASN A 116 -2.31 19.13 -9.03
N PHE A 117 -2.26 19.20 -7.69
CA PHE A 117 -3.13 18.39 -6.83
C PHE A 117 -4.61 18.62 -7.13
N ALA A 118 -5.01 19.87 -7.40
CA ALA A 118 -6.39 20.24 -7.69
C ALA A 118 -6.89 19.72 -9.06
N GLU A 119 -5.98 19.37 -9.97
CA GLU A 119 -6.29 18.90 -11.33
C GLU A 119 -6.49 17.38 -11.38
N LEU A 120 -6.16 16.68 -10.29
CA LEU A 120 -6.37 15.25 -10.15
C LEU A 120 -7.87 14.89 -10.10
N SER A 121 -8.15 13.64 -10.46
CA SER A 121 -9.48 13.06 -10.23
C SER A 121 -9.83 13.13 -8.73
N THR A 122 -11.13 13.19 -8.40
CA THR A 122 -11.55 13.11 -7.00
C THR A 122 -11.08 11.81 -6.35
N ALA A 123 -11.14 10.69 -7.08
CA ALA A 123 -10.69 9.39 -6.59
C ALA A 123 -9.18 9.38 -6.24
N ALA A 124 -8.32 9.93 -7.10
CA ALA A 124 -6.89 10.01 -6.81
C ALA A 124 -6.57 10.96 -5.65
N ARG A 125 -7.28 12.09 -5.55
CA ARG A 125 -7.11 12.99 -4.39
C ARG A 125 -7.50 12.29 -3.10
N ASP A 126 -8.66 11.65 -3.08
CA ASP A 126 -9.16 10.94 -1.91
C ASP A 126 -8.20 9.82 -1.51
N LEU A 127 -7.69 9.04 -2.48
CA LEU A 127 -6.70 7.99 -2.25
C LEU A 127 -5.41 8.55 -1.62
N ILE A 128 -4.82 9.60 -2.19
CA ILE A 128 -3.57 10.17 -1.68
C ILE A 128 -3.79 10.77 -0.28
N ILE A 129 -4.91 11.48 -0.06
CA ILE A 129 -5.28 12.03 1.24
C ILE A 129 -5.41 10.91 2.28
N ASP A 130 -6.10 9.83 1.93
CA ASP A 130 -6.35 8.72 2.86
C ASP A 130 -5.07 7.97 3.22
N LEU A 131 -4.19 7.72 2.26
CA LEU A 131 -2.90 7.09 2.51
C LEU A 131 -2.00 7.99 3.35
N GLU A 132 -1.87 9.27 3.00
CA GLU A 132 -0.97 10.17 3.73
C GLU A 132 -1.49 10.48 5.13
N ALA A 133 -2.80 10.64 5.30
CA ALA A 133 -3.40 10.85 6.61
C ALA A 133 -3.24 9.61 7.51
N ALA A 134 -3.38 8.40 6.96
CA ALA A 134 -3.09 7.17 7.70
C ALA A 134 -1.62 7.10 8.14
N ILE A 135 -0.68 7.43 7.25
CA ILE A 135 0.76 7.49 7.58
C ILE A 135 1.03 8.49 8.71
N VAL A 136 0.40 9.67 8.67
CA VAL A 136 0.55 10.71 9.71
C VAL A 136 0.02 10.22 11.06
N VAL A 137 -1.19 9.67 11.10
CA VAL A 137 -1.82 9.20 12.34
C VAL A 137 -1.04 8.02 12.93
N PHE A 138 -0.65 7.08 12.09
CA PHE A 138 0.15 5.93 12.50
C PHE A 138 1.53 6.35 12.99
N GLY A 139 2.22 7.24 12.27
CA GLY A 139 3.53 7.78 12.66
C GLY A 139 3.53 8.56 13.98
N GLY A 140 2.37 9.09 14.39
CA GLY A 140 2.18 9.72 15.69
C GLY A 140 2.03 8.75 16.87
N GLN A 141 1.88 7.45 16.63
CA GLN A 141 1.72 6.45 17.69
C GLN A 141 3.06 6.17 18.41
N PRO A 142 3.04 5.93 19.74
CA PRO A 142 4.22 5.47 20.45
C PRO A 142 4.75 4.16 19.87
N GLY A 143 6.01 4.14 19.43
CA GLY A 143 6.64 2.95 18.85
C GLY A 143 6.26 2.66 17.40
N ALA A 144 5.66 3.62 16.68
CA ALA A 144 5.23 3.45 15.29
C ALA A 144 6.28 2.87 14.35
N ALA A 145 7.56 3.25 14.51
CA ALA A 145 8.64 2.73 13.67
C ALA A 145 8.84 1.20 13.85
N ASP A 146 8.88 0.73 15.09
CA ASP A 146 9.02 -0.70 15.39
C ASP A 146 7.76 -1.47 14.98
N ALA A 147 6.57 -0.89 15.24
CA ALA A 147 5.29 -1.45 14.81
C ALA A 147 5.20 -1.56 13.28
N PHE A 148 5.70 -0.56 12.53
CA PHE A 148 5.71 -0.60 11.07
C PHE A 148 6.57 -1.74 10.54
N VAL A 149 7.76 -1.95 11.11
CA VAL A 149 8.65 -3.04 10.68
C VAL A 149 7.97 -4.38 10.89
N VAL A 150 7.37 -4.60 12.07
CA VAL A 150 6.63 -5.84 12.37
C VAL A 150 5.44 -6.01 11.43
N ALA A 151 4.68 -4.95 11.18
CA ALA A 151 3.54 -4.94 10.27
C ALA A 151 3.95 -5.28 8.83
N ALA A 152 5.03 -4.66 8.35
CA ALA A 152 5.58 -4.89 7.02
C ALA A 152 6.12 -6.32 6.86
N GLU A 153 6.76 -6.88 7.90
CA GLU A 153 7.22 -8.27 7.92
C GLU A 153 6.05 -9.27 7.94
N GLY A 154 4.94 -8.92 8.60
CA GLY A 154 3.72 -9.73 8.65
C GLY A 154 2.80 -9.56 7.43
N SER A 155 3.07 -8.57 6.57
CA SER A 155 2.22 -8.24 5.43
C SER A 155 2.58 -9.03 4.18
N ASP A 156 1.53 -9.51 3.51
CA ASP A 156 1.61 -10.13 2.19
C ASP A 156 1.75 -9.05 1.11
N VAL A 157 2.99 -8.65 0.78
CA VAL A 157 3.30 -7.60 -0.20
C VAL A 157 3.78 -8.19 -1.53
N TYR A 158 3.08 -7.85 -2.62
CA TYR A 158 3.44 -8.25 -3.97
C TYR A 158 3.61 -7.03 -4.86
N VAL A 159 4.68 -6.97 -5.65
CA VAL A 159 4.93 -5.85 -6.59
C VAL A 159 5.37 -6.37 -7.95
N ASP A 160 4.91 -5.73 -9.02
CA ASP A 160 5.23 -6.11 -10.38
C ASP A 160 6.71 -5.82 -10.68
N PRO A 161 7.50 -6.86 -11.05
CA PRO A 161 8.94 -6.73 -11.23
C PRO A 161 9.32 -5.76 -12.34
N ARG A 162 8.38 -5.37 -13.23
CA ARG A 162 8.60 -4.34 -14.25
C ARG A 162 8.90 -2.96 -13.64
N PHE A 163 8.49 -2.69 -12.41
CA PHE A 163 8.75 -1.42 -11.71
C PHE A 163 10.04 -1.42 -10.85
N GLY A 164 10.71 -2.58 -10.79
CA GLY A 164 12.00 -2.75 -10.13
C GLY A 164 12.00 -3.90 -9.13
N ALA A 165 13.16 -4.09 -8.50
CA ALA A 165 13.30 -4.96 -7.34
C ALA A 165 13.02 -4.15 -6.08
N TYR A 166 12.23 -4.71 -5.18
CA TYR A 166 11.90 -4.11 -3.89
C TYR A 166 12.52 -4.99 -2.80
N GLU A 167 13.49 -4.44 -2.08
CA GLU A 167 14.03 -5.03 -0.86
C GLU A 167 13.60 -4.14 0.31
N VAL A 168 12.39 -4.37 0.82
CA VAL A 168 12.01 -3.87 2.14
C VAL A 168 12.39 -4.94 3.16
N THR A 169 12.48 -4.62 4.44
CA THR A 169 12.84 -5.55 5.53
C THR A 169 11.92 -6.78 5.69
N GLY A 170 10.86 -6.91 4.88
CA GLY A 170 10.00 -8.09 4.73
C GLY A 170 10.02 -8.67 3.30
N GLN A 171 9.52 -9.91 3.13
CA GLN A 171 9.49 -10.61 1.84
C GLN A 171 8.54 -9.92 0.84
N VAL A 172 9.05 -8.97 0.04
CA VAL A 172 8.34 -8.56 -1.17
C VAL A 172 8.42 -9.69 -2.18
N VAL A 173 7.29 -10.29 -2.50
CA VAL A 173 7.20 -11.38 -3.48
C VAL A 173 6.90 -10.76 -4.86
N PRO A 174 7.61 -11.13 -5.93
CA PRO A 174 7.26 -10.65 -7.27
C PRO A 174 5.81 -11.00 -7.64
N LEU A 175 5.07 -10.04 -8.19
CA LEU A 175 3.83 -10.33 -8.92
C LEU A 175 4.20 -11.13 -10.17
N THR A 176 3.70 -12.37 -10.28
CA THR A 176 3.93 -13.27 -11.43
C THR A 176 2.65 -13.55 -12.19
#